data_AF-A0A7C9QSD5-F1
#
_entry.id   AF-A0A7C9QSD5-F1
#
_cell.length_a   1.000
_cell.length_b   1.000
_cell.length_c   1.000
_cell.angle_alpha   90.00
_cell.angle_beta   90.00
_cell.angle_gamma   90.00
#
_symmetry.space_group_name_H-M   'P 1'
#
loop_
_entity.id
_entity.type
_entity.pdbx_description
1 polymer ?
#
loop_
_entity_poly.entity_id
_entity_poly.type
_entity_poly.pdbx_seq_one_letter_code
_entity_poly.pdbx_strand_id
1 'polypeptide(L)'
;MTTFGSTVLEVASAAGLLALPILVYRAVTNLLHHAASPEVYQVPIITILSRLAGILWAGLALTGGLGERAFRLSEIFIPQSMWEIPVTEFLISRGNLWSYPMGDILAWATTGDQPWALASVAVMVFAAVGAVVLCLRMFSRPHHRFQALLICSMTMVLFAWQSVYLVTLTLWLIHRANFWSLAIIALYIQYRRSRHP
;
A
#
# COMPACT_ATOMS: atom_id res chain seq x y z
N MET A 1 -19.27 -32.43 -3.92
CA MET A 1 -19.47 -31.78 -2.59
C MET A 1 -18.20 -31.09 -2.06
N THR A 2 -17.23 -30.73 -2.92
CA THR A 2 -15.96 -30.10 -2.53
C THR A 2 -15.83 -28.61 -2.92
N THR A 3 -16.75 -28.10 -3.75
CA THR A 3 -16.70 -26.74 -4.30
C THR A 3 -17.25 -25.66 -3.37
N PHE A 4 -18.12 -26.00 -2.42
CA PHE A 4 -18.70 -25.02 -1.48
C PHE A 4 -17.72 -24.63 -0.36
N GLY A 5 -16.87 -25.57 0.06
CA GLY A 5 -15.83 -25.33 1.07
C GLY A 5 -14.70 -24.43 0.58
N SER A 6 -14.31 -24.55 -0.70
CA SER A 6 -13.27 -23.71 -1.30
C SER A 6 -13.74 -22.27 -1.46
N THR A 7 -14.99 -22.03 -1.87
CA THR A 7 -15.52 -20.67 -2.04
C THR A 7 -15.68 -19.91 -0.72
N VAL A 8 -16.10 -20.59 0.36
CA VAL A 8 -16.24 -19.94 1.68
C VAL A 8 -14.87 -19.56 2.24
N LEU A 9 -13.87 -20.44 2.08
CA LEU A 9 -12.51 -20.16 2.51
C LEU A 9 -11.88 -19.00 1.71
N GLU A 10 -12.12 -18.95 0.40
CA GLU A 10 -11.67 -17.84 -0.45
C GLU A 10 -12.29 -16.50 -0.06
N VAL A 11 -13.62 -16.45 0.13
CA VAL A 11 -14.31 -15.22 0.56
C VAL A 11 -13.85 -14.78 1.95
N ALA A 12 -13.70 -15.73 2.89
CA ALA A 12 -13.17 -15.43 4.23
C ALA A 12 -11.73 -14.89 4.16
N SER A 13 -10.88 -15.46 3.30
CA SER A 13 -9.52 -14.99 3.09
C SER A 13 -9.48 -13.58 2.49
N ALA A 14 -10.33 -13.28 1.50
CA ALA A 14 -10.43 -11.96 0.89
C ALA A 14 -10.92 -10.90 1.89
N ALA A 15 -11.94 -11.23 2.70
CA ALA A 15 -12.40 -10.35 3.77
C ALA A 15 -11.32 -10.11 4.83
N GLY A 16 -10.56 -11.15 5.19
CA GLY A 16 -9.41 -11.05 6.09
C GLY A 16 -8.31 -10.11 5.53
N LEU A 17 -7.99 -10.22 4.25
CA LEU A 17 -7.04 -9.32 3.58
C LEU A 17 -7.51 -7.86 3.59
N LEU A 18 -8.80 -7.61 3.36
CA LEU A 18 -9.37 -6.26 3.42
C LEU A 18 -9.37 -5.69 4.84
N ALA A 19 -9.58 -6.53 5.86
CA ALA A 19 -9.57 -6.11 7.26
C ALA A 19 -8.16 -5.80 7.77
N LEU A 20 -7.13 -6.48 7.26
CA LEU A 20 -5.75 -6.40 7.71
C LEU A 20 -5.18 -4.95 7.78
N PRO A 21 -5.28 -4.09 6.75
CA PRO A 21 -4.77 -2.72 6.83
C PRO A 21 -5.53 -1.87 7.86
N ILE A 22 -6.81 -2.15 8.11
CA ILE A 22 -7.62 -1.45 9.11
C ILE A 22 -7.21 -1.87 10.52
N LEU A 23 -7.03 -3.18 10.73
CA LEU A 23 -6.61 -3.75 12.01
C LEU A 23 -5.21 -3.28 12.41
N VAL A 24 -4.25 -3.32 11.47
CA VAL A 24 -2.89 -2.84 11.70
C VAL A 24 -2.89 -1.34 12.00
N TYR A 25 -3.63 -0.54 11.22
CA TYR A 25 -3.76 0.89 11.47
C TYR A 25 -4.32 1.19 12.87
N ARG A 26 -5.40 0.53 13.27
CA ARG A 26 -6.00 0.71 14.60
C ARG A 26 -5.06 0.27 15.71
N ALA A 27 -4.39 -0.88 15.55
CA ALA A 27 -3.44 -1.38 16.55
C ALA A 27 -2.26 -0.41 16.74
N VAL A 28 -1.64 0.03 15.64
CA VAL A 28 -0.50 0.95 15.69
C VAL A 28 -0.91 2.31 16.23
N THR A 29 -2.03 2.88 15.75
CA THR A 29 -2.49 4.19 16.25
C THR A 29 -2.86 4.12 17.73
N ASN A 30 -3.54 3.08 18.19
CA ASN A 30 -3.83 2.89 19.62
C ASN A 30 -2.54 2.80 20.44
N LEU A 31 -1.55 2.04 19.97
CA LEU A 31 -0.25 1.91 20.64
C LEU A 31 0.49 3.26 20.70
N LEU A 32 0.49 4.02 19.61
CA LEU A 32 1.07 5.36 19.57
C LEU A 32 0.35 6.33 20.51
N HIS A 33 -0.98 6.25 20.63
CA HIS A 33 -1.75 7.12 21.54
C HIS A 33 -1.45 6.82 23.00
N HIS A 34 -1.21 5.55 23.35
CA HIS A 34 -0.81 5.18 24.71
C HIS A 34 0.64 5.56 25.02
N ALA A 35 1.52 5.51 24.03
CA ALA A 35 2.95 5.75 24.21
C ALA A 35 3.36 7.23 24.18
N ALA A 36 2.54 8.11 23.60
CA ALA A 36 2.91 9.49 23.34
C ALA A 36 2.13 10.51 24.16
N SER A 37 2.75 11.68 24.40
CA SER A 37 2.06 12.77 25.07
C SER A 37 0.94 13.36 24.19
N PRO A 38 -0.18 13.81 24.78
CA PRO A 38 -1.29 14.41 24.04
C PRO A 38 -0.88 15.64 23.22
N GLU A 39 0.16 16.36 23.67
CA GLU A 39 0.71 17.54 23.00
C GLU A 39 1.22 17.25 21.58
N VAL A 40 1.70 16.03 21.32
CA VAL A 40 2.21 15.67 19.98
C VAL A 40 1.09 15.61 18.95
N TYR A 41 -0.11 15.20 19.37
CA TYR A 41 -1.28 15.08 18.49
C TYR A 41 -1.94 16.42 18.16
N GLN A 42 -1.59 17.49 18.88
CA GLN A 42 -2.14 18.83 18.66
C GLN A 42 -1.53 19.53 17.43
N VAL A 43 -0.47 18.96 16.84
CA VAL A 43 0.24 19.55 15.71
C VAL A 43 -0.06 18.78 14.42
N PRO A 44 -1.15 19.14 13.70
CA PRO A 44 -1.60 18.39 12.53
C PRO A 44 -0.57 18.42 11.39
N ILE A 45 0.17 19.52 11.23
CA ILE A 45 1.11 19.69 10.12
C ILE A 45 2.21 18.62 10.11
N ILE A 46 2.70 18.23 11.29
CA ILE A 46 3.72 17.18 11.42
C ILE A 46 3.16 15.85 10.91
N THR A 47 1.94 15.49 11.32
CA THR A 47 1.29 14.25 10.88
C THR A 47 0.98 14.24 9.38
N ILE A 48 0.57 15.38 8.82
CA ILE A 48 0.29 15.51 7.38
C ILE A 48 1.57 15.30 6.57
N LEU A 49 2.67 15.94 6.97
CA LEU A 49 3.97 15.78 6.30
C LEU A 49 4.46 14.32 6.35
N SER A 50 4.34 13.66 7.50
CA SER A 50 4.72 12.24 7.61
C SER A 50 3.86 11.33 6.74
N ARG A 51 2.54 11.59 6.65
CA ARG A 51 1.64 10.84 5.78
C ARG A 51 1.99 11.01 4.30
N LEU A 52 2.22 12.25 3.88
CA LEU A 52 2.61 12.56 2.49
C LEU A 52 3.94 11.89 2.14
N ALA A 53 4.93 11.97 3.02
CA ALA A 53 6.21 11.29 2.83
C ALA A 53 6.02 9.76 2.70
N GLY A 54 5.15 9.16 3.52
CA GLY A 54 4.83 7.74 3.45
C GLY A 54 4.15 7.35 2.12
N ILE A 55 3.18 8.13 1.66
CA ILE A 55 2.48 7.87 0.39
C ILE A 55 3.45 8.00 -0.80
N LEU A 56 4.31 9.02 -0.81
CA LEU A 56 5.33 9.19 -1.84
C LEU A 56 6.33 8.03 -1.84
N TRP A 57 6.73 7.57 -0.65
CA TRP A 57 7.58 6.40 -0.51
C TRP A 57 6.91 5.15 -1.11
N ALA A 58 5.63 4.91 -0.80
CA ALA A 58 4.89 3.80 -1.41
C ALA A 58 4.83 3.91 -2.93
N GLY A 59 4.57 5.10 -3.47
CA GLY A 59 4.57 5.36 -4.90
C GLY A 59 5.90 4.96 -5.55
N LEU A 60 7.02 5.44 -4.98
CA LEU A 60 8.36 5.08 -5.43
C LEU A 60 8.63 3.58 -5.34
N ALA A 61 8.24 2.94 -4.23
CA ALA A 61 8.41 1.51 -4.03
C ALA A 61 7.66 0.71 -5.09
N LEU A 62 6.42 1.09 -5.37
CA LEU A 62 5.56 0.46 -6.37
C LEU A 62 6.10 0.62 -7.78
N THR A 63 6.44 1.84 -8.19
CA THR A 63 6.91 2.11 -9.55
C THR A 63 8.32 1.59 -9.80
N GLY A 64 9.22 1.77 -8.84
CA GLY A 64 10.61 1.32 -8.95
C GLY A 64 10.75 -0.19 -8.77
N GLY A 65 9.91 -0.82 -7.93
CA GLY A 65 10.02 -2.25 -7.64
C GLY A 65 9.20 -3.16 -8.56
N LEU A 66 8.00 -2.74 -8.99
CA LEU A 66 7.17 -3.55 -9.90
C LEU A 66 7.33 -3.15 -11.37
N GLY A 67 7.80 -1.94 -11.64
CA GLY A 67 7.86 -1.38 -12.99
C GLY A 67 6.49 -1.01 -13.55
N GLU A 68 6.48 -0.26 -14.66
CA GLU A 68 5.24 0.25 -15.27
C GLU A 68 4.30 -0.85 -15.77
N ARG A 69 4.85 -2.00 -16.18
CA ARG A 69 4.06 -3.12 -16.72
C ARG A 69 3.05 -3.65 -15.71
N ALA A 70 3.39 -3.59 -14.41
CA ALA A 70 2.52 -4.04 -13.33
C ALA A 70 1.19 -3.29 -13.24
N PHE A 71 1.16 -2.03 -13.71
CA PHE A 71 0.00 -1.15 -13.64
C PHE A 71 -0.81 -1.12 -14.94
N ARG A 72 -0.37 -1.81 -16.00
CA ARG A 72 -1.09 -1.87 -17.27
C ARG A 72 -2.23 -2.88 -17.18
N LEU A 73 -3.47 -2.41 -17.33
CA LEU A 73 -4.66 -3.28 -17.28
C LEU A 73 -4.58 -4.47 -18.24
N SER A 74 -3.98 -4.29 -19.43
CA SER A 74 -3.78 -5.37 -20.39
C SER A 74 -2.90 -6.49 -19.86
N GLU A 75 -1.86 -6.17 -19.09
CA GLU A 75 -0.91 -7.13 -18.48
C GLU A 75 -1.53 -7.84 -17.27
N ILE A 76 -2.43 -7.16 -16.55
CA ILE A 76 -3.11 -7.71 -15.38
C ILE A 76 -3.98 -8.91 -15.77
N PHE A 77 -4.56 -8.93 -16.96
CA PHE A 77 -5.49 -9.99 -17.38
C PHE A 77 -4.84 -11.15 -18.15
N ILE A 78 -3.53 -11.11 -18.38
CA ILE A 78 -2.83 -12.17 -19.12
C ILE A 78 -2.71 -13.42 -18.22
N PRO A 79 -2.94 -14.63 -18.75
CA PRO A 79 -2.57 -15.86 -18.06
C PRO A 79 -1.07 -15.85 -17.73
N GLN A 80 -0.69 -16.24 -16.52
CA GLN A 80 0.67 -16.13 -15.98
C GLN A 80 1.15 -14.69 -15.74
N SER A 81 0.22 -13.75 -15.53
CA SER A 81 0.61 -12.41 -15.08
C SER A 81 1.30 -12.46 -13.72
N MET A 82 2.04 -11.40 -13.40
CA MET A 82 2.65 -11.21 -12.08
C MET A 82 1.65 -11.15 -10.90
N TRP A 83 0.35 -11.09 -11.19
CA TRP A 83 -0.75 -11.07 -10.23
C TRP A 83 -1.39 -12.45 -10.01
N GLU A 84 -1.02 -13.45 -10.81
CA GLU A 84 -1.44 -14.85 -10.65
C GLU A 84 -0.64 -15.52 -9.52
N ILE A 85 -0.88 -15.06 -8.30
CA ILE A 85 -0.20 -15.54 -7.09
C ILE A 85 -1.22 -15.96 -6.01
N PRO A 86 -0.90 -16.98 -5.19
CA PRO A 86 -1.71 -17.35 -4.03
C PRO A 86 -1.68 -16.25 -2.96
N VAL A 87 -2.66 -16.29 -2.06
CA VAL A 87 -2.82 -15.30 -0.97
C VAL A 87 -1.57 -15.20 -0.08
N THR A 88 -0.95 -16.34 0.24
CA THR A 88 0.25 -16.39 1.07
C THR A 88 1.43 -15.68 0.42
N GLU A 89 1.65 -15.93 -0.87
CA GLU A 89 2.70 -15.27 -1.64
C GLU A 89 2.41 -13.79 -1.82
N PHE A 90 1.14 -13.40 -2.02
CA PHE A 90 0.74 -12.00 -2.03
C PHE A 90 1.14 -11.29 -0.73
N LEU A 91 0.85 -11.88 0.43
CA LEU A 91 1.16 -11.28 1.73
C LEU A 91 2.66 -11.13 1.99
N ILE A 92 3.48 -12.07 1.51
CA ILE A 92 4.93 -12.08 1.77
C ILE A 92 5.70 -11.22 0.75
N SER A 93 5.17 -11.12 -0.48
CA SER A 93 5.76 -10.34 -1.57
C SER A 93 4.98 -9.05 -1.82
N ARG A 94 3.99 -9.03 -2.73
CA ARG A 94 3.35 -7.82 -3.26
C ARG A 94 2.70 -6.92 -2.20
N GLY A 95 2.11 -7.49 -1.15
CA GLY A 95 1.53 -6.74 -0.03
C GLY A 95 2.56 -6.26 0.99
N ASN A 96 3.80 -6.74 0.92
CA ASN A 96 4.83 -6.46 1.90
C ASN A 96 5.77 -5.35 1.42
N LEU A 97 5.68 -4.16 2.00
CA LEU A 97 6.60 -3.05 1.72
C LEU A 97 8.08 -3.46 1.82
N TRP A 98 8.41 -4.41 2.70
CA TRP A 98 9.80 -4.85 2.92
C TRP A 98 10.33 -5.84 1.89
N SER A 99 9.50 -6.35 0.98
CA SER A 99 9.98 -7.16 -0.13
C SER A 99 10.58 -6.31 -1.26
N TYR A 100 10.44 -4.98 -1.18
CA TYR A 100 10.89 -4.05 -2.22
C TYR A 100 12.34 -3.62 -1.94
N PRO A 101 13.25 -3.73 -2.93
CA PRO A 101 14.66 -3.38 -2.73
C PRO A 101 14.83 -1.86 -2.71
N MET A 102 14.65 -1.25 -1.53
CA MET A 102 14.63 0.22 -1.38
C MET A 102 15.93 0.90 -1.81
N GLY A 103 17.08 0.23 -1.64
CA GLY A 103 18.36 0.73 -2.13
C GLY A 103 18.39 0.89 -3.65
N ASP A 104 17.91 -0.13 -4.37
CA ASP A 104 17.83 -0.12 -5.83
C ASP A 104 16.79 0.87 -6.34
N ILE A 105 15.66 1.00 -5.63
CA ILE A 105 14.60 1.98 -5.94
C ILE A 105 15.12 3.41 -5.78
N LEU A 106 15.88 3.70 -4.72
CA LEU A 106 16.47 5.02 -4.52
C LEU A 106 17.55 5.32 -5.57
N ALA A 107 18.39 4.34 -5.90
CA ALA A 107 19.36 4.47 -6.99
C ALA A 107 18.63 4.76 -8.31
N TRP A 108 17.64 3.95 -8.67
CA TRP A 108 16.79 4.15 -9.86
C TRP A 108 16.16 5.55 -9.90
N ALA A 109 15.61 6.02 -8.79
CA ALA A 109 14.95 7.32 -8.72
C ALA A 109 15.92 8.51 -8.81
N THR A 110 17.19 8.32 -8.46
CA THR A 110 18.21 9.39 -8.42
C THR A 110 19.13 9.41 -9.63
N THR A 111 19.39 8.25 -10.25
CA THR A 111 20.25 8.11 -11.42
C THR A 111 19.49 7.86 -12.71
N GLY A 112 18.18 7.59 -12.66
CA GLY A 112 17.37 7.31 -13.82
C GLY A 112 16.94 8.56 -14.59
N ASP A 113 16.57 8.38 -15.85
CA ASP A 113 16.11 9.45 -16.76
C ASP A 113 14.66 9.92 -16.47
N GLN A 114 14.11 9.61 -15.29
CA GLN A 114 12.73 9.89 -14.93
C GLN A 114 12.65 11.10 -13.97
N PRO A 115 12.43 12.32 -14.49
CA PRO A 115 12.49 13.54 -13.66
C PRO A 115 11.44 13.57 -12.55
N TRP A 116 10.29 12.92 -12.76
CA TRP A 116 9.24 12.81 -11.76
C TRP A 116 9.65 11.93 -10.55
N ALA A 117 10.52 10.93 -10.75
CA ALA A 117 10.98 10.05 -9.68
C ALA A 117 11.93 10.81 -8.76
N LEU A 118 12.89 11.55 -9.34
CA LEU A 118 13.78 12.42 -8.58
C LEU A 118 13.00 13.52 -7.82
N ALA A 119 12.01 14.14 -8.48
CA ALA A 119 11.14 15.12 -7.83
C ALA A 119 10.37 14.50 -6.65
N SER A 120 9.87 13.28 -6.80
CA SER A 120 9.16 12.56 -5.73
C SER A 120 10.07 12.26 -4.54
N VAL A 121 11.33 11.87 -4.79
CA VAL A 121 12.36 11.70 -3.75
C VAL A 121 12.62 13.04 -3.05
N ALA A 122 12.81 14.12 -3.80
CA ALA A 122 13.08 15.44 -3.23
C ALA A 122 11.92 15.93 -2.34
N VAL A 123 10.68 15.78 -2.79
CA VAL A 123 9.49 16.15 -1.99
C VAL A 123 9.35 15.27 -0.75
N MET A 124 9.58 13.96 -0.88
CA MET A 124 9.57 13.03 0.25
C MET A 124 10.61 13.42 1.31
N VAL A 125 11.85 13.67 0.89
CA VAL A 125 12.94 14.10 1.78
C VAL A 125 12.62 15.44 2.41
N PHE A 126 12.11 16.41 1.64
CA PHE A 126 11.73 17.72 2.17
C PHE A 126 10.60 17.61 3.21
N ALA A 127 9.59 16.77 2.96
CA ALA A 127 8.51 16.52 3.92
C ALA A 127 9.04 15.84 5.19
N ALA A 128 9.91 14.84 5.07
CA ALA A 128 10.52 14.15 6.21
C ALA A 128 11.41 15.08 7.04
N VAL A 129 12.32 15.82 6.40
CA VAL A 129 13.19 16.81 7.06
C VAL A 129 12.36 17.93 7.67
N GLY A 130 11.34 18.41 6.97
CA GLY A 130 10.40 19.42 7.47
C GLY A 130 9.70 18.96 8.75
N ALA A 131 9.21 17.71 8.78
CA ALA A 131 8.60 17.12 9.97
C ALA A 131 9.61 17.04 11.13
N VAL A 132 10.86 16.63 10.88
CA VAL A 132 11.93 16.59 11.89
C VAL A 132 12.22 17.98 12.45
N VAL A 133 12.44 18.98 11.57
CA VAL A 133 12.73 20.36 11.97
C VAL A 133 11.59 20.95 12.80
N LEU A 134 10.34 20.72 12.39
CA LEU A 134 9.16 21.15 13.14
C LEU A 134 9.09 20.47 14.51
N CYS A 135 9.37 19.17 14.62
CA CYS A 135 9.43 18.47 15.91
C CYS A 135 10.48 19.11 16.83
N LEU A 136 11.67 19.42 16.32
CA LEU A 136 12.75 20.01 17.13
C LEU A 136 12.43 21.45 17.57
N ARG A 137 11.75 22.22 16.73
CA ARG A 137 11.36 23.62 16.99
C ARG A 137 10.18 23.73 17.95
N MET A 138 9.16 22.88 17.79
CA MET A 138 7.89 23.01 18.52
C MET A 138 7.94 22.42 19.93
N PHE A 139 8.73 21.37 20.15
CA PHE A 139 8.83 20.74 21.46
C PHE A 139 10.09 21.19 22.18
N SER A 140 9.96 21.85 23.34
CA SER A 140 11.12 22.32 24.11
C SER A 140 11.79 21.20 24.91
N ARG A 141 11.02 20.21 25.38
CA ARG A 141 11.55 19.11 26.20
C ARG A 141 12.09 17.97 25.32
N PRO A 142 13.26 17.38 25.66
CA PRO A 142 13.88 16.34 24.84
C PRO A 142 13.02 15.08 24.72
N HIS A 143 12.29 14.70 25.78
CA HIS A 143 11.41 13.54 25.75
C HIS A 143 10.26 13.68 24.73
N HIS A 144 9.63 14.86 24.66
CA HIS A 144 8.56 15.12 23.69
C HIS A 144 9.09 15.20 22.25
N ARG A 145 10.30 15.72 22.04
CA ARG A 145 10.96 15.68 20.72
C ARG A 145 11.14 14.25 20.24
N PHE A 146 11.65 13.38 21.11
CA PHE A 146 11.86 11.97 20.77
C PHE A 146 10.54 11.26 20.44
N GLN A 147 9.51 11.46 21.27
CA GLN A 147 8.16 10.92 21.02
C GLN A 147 7.60 11.42 19.68
N ALA A 148 7.72 12.71 19.38
CA ALA A 148 7.25 13.29 18.12
C ALA A 148 7.98 12.69 16.91
N LEU A 149 9.31 12.56 16.96
CA LEU A 149 10.10 11.93 15.89
C LEU A 149 9.75 10.46 15.69
N LEU A 150 9.50 9.72 16.77
CA LEU A 150 9.08 8.33 16.71
C LEU A 150 7.69 8.21 16.06
N ILE A 151 6.73 9.05 16.46
CA ILE A 151 5.40 9.08 15.84
C ILE A 151 5.49 9.44 14.36
N CYS A 152 6.31 10.43 13.98
CA CYS A 152 6.51 10.81 12.58
C CYS A 152 7.01 9.62 11.75
N SER A 153 8.08 8.98 12.23
CA SER A 153 8.70 7.84 11.56
C SER A 153 7.72 6.67 11.44
N MET A 154 7.02 6.34 12.53
CA MET A 154 6.03 5.26 12.52
C MET A 154 4.84 5.58 11.62
N THR A 155 4.36 6.82 11.61
CA THR A 155 3.27 7.27 10.73
C THR A 155 3.69 7.18 9.27
N MET A 156 4.92 7.61 8.95
CA MET A 156 5.46 7.54 7.59
C MET A 156 5.53 6.08 7.11
N VAL A 157 6.11 5.18 7.91
CA VAL A 157 6.20 3.75 7.60
C VAL A 157 4.83 3.10 7.48
N LEU A 158 3.91 3.40 8.40
CA LEU A 158 2.56 2.86 8.39
C LEU A 158 1.83 3.24 7.10
N PHE A 159 1.86 4.52 6.71
CA PHE A 159 1.20 4.98 5.49
C PHE A 159 1.88 4.48 4.22
N ALA A 160 3.20 4.32 4.23
CA ALA A 160 3.92 3.68 3.13
C ALA A 160 3.45 2.23 2.95
N TRP A 161 3.45 1.45 4.03
CA TRP A 161 3.03 0.05 4.00
C TRP A 161 1.56 -0.09 3.58
N GLN A 162 0.68 0.75 4.15
CA GLN A 162 -0.75 0.70 3.85
C GLN A 162 -1.04 1.05 2.39
N SER A 163 -0.32 2.03 1.84
CA SER A 163 -0.48 2.44 0.44
C SER A 163 0.00 1.35 -0.52
N VAL A 164 1.16 0.74 -0.27
CA VAL A 164 1.64 -0.42 -1.04
C VAL A 164 0.61 -1.54 -0.98
N TYR A 165 0.20 -1.92 0.22
CA TYR A 165 -0.76 -3.01 0.44
C TYR A 165 -2.08 -2.78 -0.27
N LEU A 166 -2.68 -1.59 -0.14
CA LEU A 166 -3.99 -1.31 -0.75
C LEU A 166 -3.92 -1.25 -2.27
N VAL A 167 -2.86 -0.66 -2.84
CA VAL A 167 -2.70 -0.61 -4.30
C VAL A 167 -2.50 -2.02 -4.85
N THR A 168 -1.59 -2.81 -4.28
CA THR A 168 -1.35 -4.17 -4.77
C THR A 168 -2.52 -5.10 -4.50
N LEU A 169 -3.23 -4.95 -3.37
CA LEU A 169 -4.47 -5.69 -3.10
C LEU A 169 -5.54 -5.36 -4.13
N THR A 170 -5.69 -4.09 -4.50
CA THR A 170 -6.67 -3.67 -5.51
C THR A 170 -6.36 -4.32 -6.86
N LEU A 171 -5.10 -4.28 -7.30
CA LEU A 171 -4.67 -4.90 -8.57
C LEU A 171 -4.84 -6.44 -8.53
N TRP A 172 -4.50 -7.08 -7.42
CA TRP A 172 -4.69 -8.50 -7.21
C TRP A 172 -6.17 -8.90 -7.20
N LEU A 173 -7.04 -8.11 -6.55
CA LEU A 173 -8.48 -8.33 -6.56
C LEU A 173 -9.08 -8.12 -7.97
N ILE A 174 -8.62 -7.12 -8.72
CA ILE A 174 -9.03 -6.92 -10.12
C ILE A 174 -8.65 -8.13 -10.97
N HIS A 175 -7.43 -8.65 -10.83
CA HIS A 175 -7.00 -9.87 -11.50
C HIS A 175 -7.89 -11.07 -11.15
N ARG A 176 -8.17 -11.29 -9.86
CA ARG A 176 -9.06 -12.37 -9.39
C ARG A 176 -10.51 -12.19 -9.85
N ALA A 177 -11.00 -10.95 -9.91
CA ALA A 177 -12.32 -10.63 -10.39
C ALA A 177 -12.49 -10.86 -11.90
N ASN A 178 -11.40 -10.85 -12.69
CA ASN A 178 -11.43 -11.13 -14.12
C ASN A 178 -12.17 -12.45 -14.43
N PHE A 179 -11.97 -13.48 -13.60
CA PHE A 179 -12.70 -14.74 -13.69
C PHE A 179 -14.22 -14.53 -13.63
N TRP A 180 -14.70 -13.71 -12.70
CA TRP A 180 -16.12 -13.42 -12.50
C TRP A 180 -16.70 -12.55 -13.62
N SER A 181 -15.98 -11.54 -14.11
CA SER A 181 -16.43 -10.75 -15.25
C SER A 181 -16.50 -11.58 -16.53
N LEU A 182 -15.54 -12.48 -16.77
CA LEU A 182 -15.60 -13.43 -17.88
C LEU A 182 -16.74 -14.44 -17.71
N ALA A 183 -16.98 -14.94 -16.49
CA ALA A 183 -18.10 -15.83 -16.19
C ALA A 183 -19.46 -15.16 -16.40
N ILE A 184 -19.62 -13.89 -15.99
CA ILE A 184 -20.85 -13.11 -16.22
C ILE A 184 -21.07 -12.86 -17.70
N ILE A 185 -20.02 -12.51 -18.46
CA ILE A 185 -20.11 -12.34 -19.92
C ILE A 185 -20.50 -13.66 -20.59
N ALA A 186 -19.87 -14.79 -20.20
CA ALA A 186 -20.21 -16.11 -20.72
C ALA A 186 -21.65 -16.51 -20.41
N LEU A 187 -22.12 -16.27 -19.18
CA LEU A 187 -23.52 -16.49 -18.77
C LEU A 187 -24.49 -15.61 -19.55
N TYR A 188 -24.15 -14.34 -19.79
CA TYR A 188 -24.96 -13.43 -20.59
C TYR A 188 -25.08 -13.89 -22.04
N ILE A 189 -23.97 -14.33 -22.65
CA ILE A 189 -23.96 -14.90 -24.00
C ILE A 189 -24.82 -16.17 -24.07
N GLN A 190 -24.66 -17.08 -23.11
CA GLN A 190 -25.44 -18.32 -23.03
C GLN A 190 -26.94 -18.04 -22.87
N TYR A 191 -27.31 -17.10 -22.00
CA TYR A 191 -28.68 -16.66 -21.81
C TYR A 191 -29.29 -16.08 -23.10
N ARG A 192 -28.56 -15.21 -23.81
CA ARG A 192 -29.01 -14.66 -25.11
C ARG A 192 -29.21 -15.75 -26.15
N ARG A 193 -28.32 -16.75 -26.20
CA ARG A 193 -28.40 -17.88 -27.14
C ARG A 193 -29.60 -18.80 -26.82
N SER A 194 -29.94 -18.98 -25.54
CA SER A 194 -31.10 -19.80 -25.13
C SER A 194 -32.46 -19.15 -25.41
N ARG A 195 -32.53 -17.82 -25.53
CA ARG A 195 -33.77 -17.08 -25.87
C ARG A 195 -33.99 -16.88 -27.36
N HIS A 196 -32.96 -17.13 -28.18
CA HIS A 196 -33.05 -17.09 -29.64
C HIS A 196 -32.50 -18.41 -30.21
N PRO A 197 -33.24 -19.53 -30.10
CA PRO A 197 -32.93 -20.75 -30.83
C PRO A 197 -33.09 -20.57 -32.34
#